data_AF-A0A948ANZ2-F1
#
_entry.id   AF-A0A948ANZ2-F1
#
_cell.length_a   1.000
_cell.length_b   1.000
_cell.length_c   1.000
_cell.angle_alpha   90.00
_cell.angle_beta   90.00
_cell.angle_gamma   90.00
#
_symmetry.space_group_name_H-M   'P 1'
#
loop_
_entity.id
_entity.type
_entity.pdbx_description
1 polymer ?
#
loop_
_entity_poly.entity_id
_entity_poly.type
_entity_poly.pdbx_seq_one_letter_code
_entity_poly.pdbx_strand_id
1 'polypeptide(L)'
;MTRDDTACDGIGSQLAGYAAGEMDPREVVEVERHLATCPDCRGELAREIALREALASLPVVSCPARITEDILAAVDAPDRGIGA
;
A
#
# COMPACT_ATOMS: atom_id res chain seq x y z
N MET A 1 5.11 11.48 25.64
CA MET A 1 5.04 11.09 24.22
C MET A 1 4.12 12.08 23.53
N THR A 2 4.68 13.22 23.16
CA THR A 2 3.96 14.34 22.53
C THR A 2 3.98 14.11 21.03
N ARG A 3 2.84 13.68 20.51
CA ARG A 3 2.55 13.54 19.08
C ARG A 3 2.57 14.97 18.50
N ASP A 4 3.44 15.21 17.52
CA ASP A 4 3.45 16.48 16.79
C ASP A 4 2.32 16.42 15.75
N ASP A 5 1.10 16.65 16.25
CA ASP A 5 -0.17 16.09 15.75
C ASP A 5 -0.54 16.47 14.32
N THR A 6 -0.21 17.65 13.80
CA THR A 6 -0.74 18.09 12.50
C THR A 6 0.14 17.73 11.31
N ALA A 7 1.46 17.73 11.48
CA ALA A 7 2.39 17.40 10.39
C ALA A 7 2.59 15.88 10.22
N CYS A 8 2.54 15.13 11.32
CA CYS A 8 2.66 13.67 11.29
C CYS A 8 1.40 12.99 10.75
N ASP A 9 0.19 13.53 11.00
CA ASP A 9 -1.07 12.92 10.54
C ASP A 9 -1.15 12.80 9.01
N GLY A 10 -0.64 13.79 8.28
CA GLY A 10 -0.57 13.73 6.82
C GLY A 10 0.42 12.68 6.32
N ILE A 11 1.64 12.70 6.86
CA ILE A 11 2.72 11.80 6.43
C ILE A 11 2.44 10.34 6.83
N GLY A 12 1.87 10.10 8.01
CA GLY A 12 1.54 8.77 8.52
C GLY A 12 0.66 7.99 7.55
N SER A 13 -0.35 8.66 6.96
CA SER A 13 -1.24 8.04 5.96
C SER A 13 -0.53 7.62 4.66
N GLN A 14 0.64 8.20 4.37
CA GLN A 14 1.43 7.93 3.17
C GLN A 14 2.52 6.87 3.40
N LEU A 15 2.84 6.52 4.65
CA LEU A 15 3.94 5.60 4.96
C LEU A 15 3.73 4.18 4.41
N ALA A 16 2.48 3.71 4.35
CA ALA A 16 2.16 2.41 3.76
C ALA A 16 2.47 2.39 2.24
N GLY A 17 2.11 3.45 1.52
CA GLY A 17 2.42 3.62 0.09
C GLY A 17 3.92 3.82 -0.14
N TYR A 18 4.59 4.53 0.75
CA TYR A 18 6.05 4.71 0.72
C TYR A 18 6.76 3.36 0.90
N ALA A 19 6.37 2.58 1.90
CA ALA A 19 6.88 1.22 2.13
C ALA A 19 6.55 0.26 0.98
N ALA A 20 5.50 0.55 0.20
CA ALA A 20 5.13 -0.20 -0.98
C ALA A 20 5.93 0.17 -2.24
N GLY A 21 6.60 1.33 -2.27
CA GLY A 21 7.21 1.87 -3.47
C GLY A 21 6.19 2.29 -4.53
N GLU A 22 4.96 2.63 -4.11
CA GLU A 22 3.83 2.95 -5.00
C GLU A 22 3.62 4.46 -5.19
N MET A 23 4.46 5.27 -4.55
CA MET A 23 4.34 6.73 -4.55
C MET A 23 5.05 7.37 -5.75
N ASP A 24 4.56 8.53 -6.17
CA ASP A 24 5.26 9.30 -7.20
C ASP A 24 6.51 10.02 -6.63
N PRO A 25 7.49 10.39 -7.49
CA PRO A 25 8.75 10.97 -7.00
C PRO A 25 8.59 12.24 -6.17
N ARG A 26 7.54 13.05 -6.40
CA ARG A 26 7.30 14.27 -5.63
C ARG A 26 6.82 13.93 -4.23
N GLU A 27 5.91 12.97 -4.10
CA GLU A 27 5.39 12.54 -2.80
C GLU A 27 6.49 11.85 -1.96
N VAL A 28 7.36 11.06 -2.61
CA VAL A 28 8.54 10.44 -1.97
C VAL A 28 9.43 11.49 -1.31
N VAL A 29 9.75 12.58 -2.00
CA VAL A 29 10.59 13.67 -1.47
C VAL A 29 9.96 14.32 -0.23
N GLU A 30 8.64 14.52 -0.23
CA GLU A 30 7.92 15.11 0.91
C GLU A 30 7.96 14.19 2.15
N VAL A 31 7.79 12.88 1.95
CA VAL A 31 7.91 11.87 3.01
C VAL A 31 9.35 11.79 3.54
N GLU A 32 10.35 11.73 2.67
CA GLU A 32 11.77 11.68 3.06
C GLU A 32 12.20 12.90 3.87
N ARG A 33 11.75 14.10 3.45
CA ARG A 33 12.01 15.34 4.19
C ARG A 33 11.48 15.27 5.63
N HIS A 34 10.29 14.70 5.82
CA HIS A 34 9.72 14.51 7.16
C HIS A 34 10.44 13.42 7.95
N LEU A 35 10.75 12.28 7.32
CA LEU A 35 11.48 11.17 7.95
C LEU A 35 12.88 11.58 8.39
N ALA A 36 13.50 12.59 7.78
CA ALA A 36 14.77 13.14 8.22
C ALA A 36 14.68 13.75 9.63
N THR A 37 13.55 14.35 10.00
CA THR A 37 13.39 15.11 11.25
C THR A 37 12.52 14.41 12.29
N CYS A 38 11.62 13.50 11.89
CA CYS A 38 10.65 12.88 12.79
C CYS A 38 11.02 11.43 13.17
N PRO A 39 11.44 11.15 14.43
CA PRO A 39 11.71 9.79 14.88
C PRO A 39 10.45 8.91 14.99
N ASP A 40 9.29 9.51 15.27
CA ASP A 40 8.04 8.75 15.45
C ASP A 40 7.55 8.16 14.12
N CYS A 41 7.54 8.96 13.05
CA CYS A 41 7.20 8.47 11.71
C CYS A 41 8.27 7.50 11.15
N ARG A 42 9.54 7.61 11.55
CA ARG A 42 10.55 6.56 11.26
C ARG A 42 10.20 5.24 11.94
N GLY A 43 9.73 5.29 13.19
CA GLY A 43 9.27 4.10 13.90
C GLY A 43 8.02 3.48 13.28
N GLU A 44 7.11 4.31 12.77
CA GLU A 44 5.92 3.85 12.05
C GLU A 44 6.28 3.23 10.69
N LEU A 45 7.17 3.87 9.92
CA LEU A 45 7.67 3.28 8.67
C LEU A 45 8.35 1.92 8.91
N ALA A 46 9.14 1.79 9.99
CA ALA A 46 9.74 0.50 10.34
C ALA A 46 8.68 -0.57 10.64
N ARG A 47 7.54 -0.20 11.25
CA ARG A 47 6.41 -1.12 11.47
C ARG A 47 5.74 -1.51 10.16
N GLU A 48 5.52 -0.57 9.25
CA GLU A 48 4.95 -0.84 7.92
C GLU A 48 5.84 -1.80 7.11
N ILE A 49 7.16 -1.56 7.08
CA ILE A 49 8.12 -2.44 6.40
C ILE A 49 8.08 -3.84 7.02
N ALA A 50 8.16 -3.95 8.35
CA ALA A 50 8.14 -5.24 9.05
C ALA A 50 6.84 -6.01 8.80
N LEU A 51 5.68 -5.33 8.77
CA LEU A 51 4.40 -5.94 8.43
C LEU A 51 4.40 -6.50 7.01
N ARG A 52 4.89 -5.72 6.03
CA ARG A 52 4.99 -6.15 4.63
C ARG A 52 5.92 -7.34 4.46
N GLU A 53 7.07 -7.35 5.13
CA GLU A 53 7.98 -8.50 5.13
C GLU A 53 7.32 -9.75 5.74
N ALA A 54 6.60 -9.59 6.85
CA ALA A 54 5.86 -10.69 7.47
C ALA A 54 4.78 -11.25 6.54
N LEU A 55 4.01 -10.39 5.86
CA LEU A 55 3.01 -10.82 4.88
C LEU A 55 3.65 -11.46 3.64
N ALA A 56 4.77 -10.92 3.15
CA ALA A 56 5.50 -11.48 2.02
C ALA A 56 6.11 -12.87 2.32
N SER A 57 6.34 -13.19 3.60
CA SER A 57 6.83 -14.50 4.02
C SER A 57 5.76 -15.60 3.98
N LEU A 58 4.49 -15.25 3.82
CA LEU A 58 3.41 -16.23 3.76
C LEU A 58 3.52 -17.07 2.48
N PRO A 59 3.18 -18.38 2.53
CA PRO A 59 3.18 -19.22 1.35
C PRO A 59 2.28 -18.67 0.24
N VAL A 60 2.82 -18.58 -0.97
CA VAL A 60 2.01 -18.26 -2.15
C VAL A 60 1.13 -19.46 -2.46
N VAL A 61 -0.19 -19.24 -2.45
CA VAL A 61 -1.18 -20.26 -2.84
C VAL A 61 -1.50 -20.10 -4.32
N SER A 62 -1.44 -21.19 -5.07
CA SER A 62 -1.81 -21.19 -6.48
C SER A 62 -3.32 -20.95 -6.65
N CYS A 63 -3.67 -20.01 -7.51
CA CYS A 63 -5.06 -19.80 -7.91
C CYS A 63 -5.61 -21.06 -8.61
N PRO A 64 -6.79 -21.60 -8.22
CA PRO A 64 -7.41 -22.71 -8.94
C PRO A 64 -7.67 -22.35 -10.40
N ALA A 65 -7.35 -23.26 -11.33
CA ALA A 65 -7.47 -23.01 -12.78
C ALA A 65 -8.84 -22.47 -13.21
N ARG A 66 -9.92 -22.97 -12.59
CA ARG A 66 -11.29 -22.52 -12.85
C ARG A 66 -11.47 -21.00 -12.70
N ILE A 67 -10.76 -20.35 -11.79
CA ILE A 67 -10.91 -18.91 -11.57
C ILE A 67 -10.34 -18.14 -12.76
N THR A 68 -9.20 -18.59 -13.33
CA THR A 68 -8.67 -17.98 -14.55
C THR A 68 -9.63 -18.15 -15.72
N GLU A 69 -10.23 -19.34 -15.86
CA GLU A 69 -11.24 -19.62 -16.89
C GLU A 69 -12.47 -18.72 -16.72
N ASP A 70 -12.99 -18.60 -15.50
CA ASP A 70 -14.15 -17.76 -15.16
C ASP A 70 -13.88 -16.27 -15.45
N ILE A 71 -12.69 -15.75 -15.08
CA ILE A 71 -12.30 -14.37 -15.34
C ILE A 71 -12.24 -14.10 -16.84
N LEU A 72 -11.62 -14.98 -17.62
CA LEU A 72 -11.50 -14.81 -19.07
C LEU A 72 -12.89 -14.85 -19.73
N ALA A 73 -13.73 -15.80 -19.35
CA ALA A 73 -15.10 -15.87 -19.84
C ALA A 73 -15.92 -14.61 -19.50
N ALA A 74 -15.69 -14.00 -18.33
CA ALA A 74 -16.36 -12.77 -17.92
C ALA A 74 -15.88 -11.53 -18.71
N VAL A 75 -14.59 -11.45 -19.06
CA VAL A 75 -14.04 -10.39 -19.91
C VAL A 75 -14.56 -10.48 -21.34
N ASP A 76 -14.72 -11.69 -21.86
CA ASP A 76 -15.23 -11.94 -23.21
C ASP A 76 -16.76 -11.82 -23.31
N ALA A 77 -17.46 -11.84 -22.17
CA ALA A 77 -18.91 -11.66 -22.16
C ALA A 77 -19.26 -10.24 -22.66
N PRO A 78 -20.31 -10.08 -23.48
CA PRO A 78 -20.75 -8.76 -23.90
C PRO A 78 -21.10 -7.92 -22.68
N ASP A 79 -20.64 -6.67 -22.66
CA ASP A 79 -20.82 -5.74 -21.55
C ASP A 79 -22.32 -5.61 -21.22
N ARG A 80 -22.74 -6.30 -20.17
CA ARG A 80 -24.07 -6.14 -19.57
C ARG A 80 -23.94 -4.97 -18.63
N GLY A 81 -23.83 -3.77 -19.19
CA GLY A 81 -23.63 -2.55 -18.44
C GLY A 81 -24.53 -2.55 -17.19
N ILE A 82 -23.95 -2.13 -16.05
CA ILE A 82 -24.67 -1.99 -14.78
C ILE A 82 -25.77 -0.95 -15.03
N GLY A 83 -26.97 -1.44 -15.34
CA GLY A 83 -28.05 -0.66 -15.92
C GLY A 83 -28.58 0.43 -14.99
N ALA A 84 -28.98 1.53 -15.65
CA ALA A 84 -29.64 2.74 -15.18
C ALA A 84 -30.73 2.58 -14.10
#